data_AF-B2B6L0-F1
#
_entry.id   AF-B2B6L0-F1
#
_cell.length_a   1.000
_cell.length_b   1.000
_cell.length_c   1.000
_cell.angle_alpha   90.00
_cell.angle_beta   90.00
_cell.angle_gamma   90.00
#
_symmetry.space_group_name_H-M   'P 1'
#
loop_
_entity.id
_entity.type
_entity.pdbx_description
1 polymer ?
#
loop_
_entity_poly.entity_id
_entity_poly.type
_entity_poly.pdbx_seq_one_letter_code
_entity_poly.pdbx_strand_id
1 'polypeptide(L)'
;MKPLSRRPCMLRPSTSYASIQARNLSPQTRFTRHSSKMTTKPQPLAPPPENHTVELLRRHLTPVPPISQSSSTLTDFFAPFAHNDTKIILIGDSTHGTSEFYQARAELTKYFIQHYGFNIVAVEADWPDAEAIDKHVRPRSPSAPSLTQDSEKPFQRFPTWMWRNVEFQNFTKWLKEWNEGKDSKTEAVGFYGLDLYSLGKSMQAVVDYLDKIDPEMAKVARKRYERMMMWAEEPHEYGLEALAAGFKGCEKDVMQILNSLLRKRVEYESMIWDGEEFHSGEQNARLVKGMRNVKTTVTLKLTGVLDAEQYYKAMFYGRDESWNLRDKHMFETLNRIIKHRSRSTPSKAIVWAHNSHIGDARATSMGWSNDELNIGQLCKEAYGDQALTIGCLTNTGTVAAARKWDGDMQVMKVRPGLPNSYEQLMHATAVKNFVLDLRVGHCNEELIKALMEKRLERFVGVIYAPGTERQSHYSHAVLPEQLDGFIWFDETKHVGALEVHQPHTTVEFDETWPFGL
;
A
#
# COMPACT_ATOMS: atom_id res chain seq x y z
N MET A 1 -62.29 -24.68 -20.98
CA MET A 1 -62.29 -23.64 -19.92
C MET A 1 -61.35 -22.52 -20.35
N LYS A 2 -61.80 -21.26 -20.23
CA LYS A 2 -61.20 -20.03 -20.79
C LYS A 2 -59.79 -19.71 -20.26
N PRO A 3 -58.93 -18.99 -21.02
CA PRO A 3 -57.77 -18.29 -20.50
C PRO A 3 -58.14 -16.84 -20.12
N LEU A 4 -57.63 -16.33 -19.00
CA LEU A 4 -57.80 -14.93 -18.57
C LEU A 4 -56.49 -14.15 -18.65
N SER A 5 -56.40 -13.39 -19.74
CA SER A 5 -55.95 -11.99 -19.88
C SER A 5 -55.13 -11.31 -18.77
N ARG A 6 -53.99 -10.77 -19.20
CA ARG A 6 -53.15 -9.70 -18.62
C ARG A 6 -53.95 -8.48 -18.11
N ARG A 7 -53.40 -7.76 -17.12
CA ARG A 7 -53.12 -6.30 -17.19
C ARG A 7 -52.09 -5.84 -16.13
N PRO A 8 -51.19 -4.89 -16.46
CA PRO A 8 -50.17 -4.34 -15.58
C PRO A 8 -50.66 -3.08 -14.83
N CYS A 9 -50.15 -2.86 -13.62
CA CYS A 9 -50.45 -1.68 -12.81
C CYS A 9 -49.49 -0.53 -13.18
N MET A 10 -50.01 0.49 -13.85
CA MET A 10 -49.39 1.82 -13.94
C MET A 10 -49.97 2.70 -12.83
N LEU A 11 -49.11 3.32 -12.02
CA LEU A 11 -49.48 4.48 -11.21
C LEU A 11 -48.85 5.73 -11.81
N ARG A 12 -49.70 6.71 -12.12
CA ARG A 12 -49.39 8.02 -12.69
C ARG A 12 -48.84 9.00 -11.64
N PRO A 13 -48.10 10.03 -12.07
CA PRO A 13 -47.54 11.07 -11.20
C PRO A 13 -48.57 12.16 -10.88
N SER A 14 -48.55 12.67 -9.65
CA SER A 14 -49.32 13.85 -9.22
C SER A 14 -48.45 15.11 -9.27
N THR A 15 -48.76 15.99 -10.22
CA THR A 15 -48.36 17.40 -10.25
C THR A 15 -49.31 18.23 -9.41
N SER A 16 -48.80 19.16 -8.60
CA SER A 16 -49.55 20.33 -8.13
C SER A 16 -48.66 21.57 -8.22
N TYR A 17 -49.08 22.48 -9.09
CA TYR A 17 -48.63 23.87 -9.22
C TYR A 17 -49.46 24.73 -8.27
N ALA A 18 -48.84 25.66 -7.54
CA ALA A 18 -49.52 26.85 -7.04
C ALA A 18 -48.55 28.03 -6.91
N SER A 19 -48.71 28.97 -7.82
CA SER A 19 -48.13 30.32 -7.87
C SER A 19 -48.96 31.30 -7.02
N ILE A 20 -48.32 32.20 -6.26
CA ILE A 20 -48.95 33.44 -5.76
C ILE A 20 -47.98 34.61 -5.91
N GLN A 21 -48.51 35.70 -6.49
CA GLN A 21 -47.86 36.97 -6.82
C GLN A 21 -47.78 37.98 -5.65
N ALA A 22 -46.72 38.79 -5.72
CA ALA A 22 -46.55 40.22 -5.41
C ALA A 22 -47.58 41.05 -4.60
N ARG A 23 -47.04 41.87 -3.66
CA ARG A 23 -47.35 43.27 -3.25
C ARG A 23 -46.66 43.51 -1.88
N ASN A 24 -45.99 44.59 -1.49
CA ASN A 24 -46.12 46.03 -1.72
C ASN A 24 -44.79 46.78 -1.41
N LEU A 25 -44.68 47.99 -1.96
CA LEU A 25 -43.61 48.98 -1.84
C LEU A 25 -43.87 50.03 -0.73
N SER A 26 -42.76 50.62 -0.26
CA SER A 26 -42.53 52.03 0.19
C SER A 26 -42.72 52.41 1.68
N PRO A 27 -42.16 53.55 2.18
CA PRO A 27 -41.18 54.48 1.58
C PRO A 27 -39.97 54.85 2.48
N GLN A 28 -39.07 55.60 1.84
CA GLN A 28 -37.81 56.17 2.29
C GLN A 28 -37.92 57.21 3.43
N THR A 29 -36.90 57.26 4.29
CA THR A 29 -36.60 58.43 5.14
C THR A 29 -35.17 58.90 4.86
N ARG A 30 -35.04 60.10 4.29
CA ARG A 30 -33.78 60.83 4.11
C ARG A 30 -33.33 61.40 5.45
N PHE A 31 -32.07 61.16 5.83
CA PHE A 31 -31.32 62.07 6.69
C PHE A 31 -29.92 62.28 6.12
N THR A 32 -29.62 63.54 5.82
CA THR A 32 -28.33 64.08 5.39
C THR A 32 -27.35 64.10 6.57
N ARG A 33 -26.13 63.58 6.40
CA ARG A 33 -24.97 63.96 7.22
C ARG A 33 -23.70 64.09 6.40
N HIS A 34 -22.99 65.16 6.70
CA HIS A 34 -21.78 65.67 6.06
C HIS A 34 -20.64 64.64 5.97
N SER A 35 -19.98 64.63 4.82
CA SER A 35 -18.71 63.94 4.58
C SER A 35 -17.55 64.78 5.14
N SER A 36 -16.96 64.35 6.24
CA SER A 36 -15.54 64.64 6.55
C SER A 36 -14.72 63.41 6.16
N LYS A 37 -13.90 63.54 5.11
CA LYS A 37 -12.94 62.50 4.70
C LYS A 37 -11.78 62.50 5.69
N MET A 38 -11.76 61.55 6.62
CA MET A 38 -10.51 61.08 7.23
C MET A 38 -9.99 59.91 6.38
N THR A 39 -8.91 60.15 5.65
CA THR A 39 -8.14 59.10 4.98
C THR A 39 -7.27 58.38 6.00
N THR A 40 -7.78 57.34 6.62
CA THR A 40 -6.95 56.33 7.30
C THR A 40 -6.44 55.37 6.22
N LYS A 41 -5.12 55.35 5.99
CA LYS A 41 -4.48 54.29 5.20
C LYS A 41 -4.80 52.95 5.88
N PRO A 42 -5.24 51.91 5.15
CA PRO A 42 -5.35 50.59 5.73
C PRO A 42 -3.94 50.16 6.17
N GLN A 43 -3.75 49.94 7.47
CA GLN A 43 -2.60 49.20 7.95
C GLN A 43 -2.65 47.81 7.30
N PRO A 44 -1.52 47.27 6.81
CA PRO A 44 -1.48 45.88 6.40
C PRO A 44 -1.92 45.04 7.60
N LEU A 45 -2.95 44.21 7.40
CA LEU A 45 -3.35 43.19 8.36
C LEU A 45 -2.08 42.44 8.77
N ALA A 46 -1.81 42.38 10.08
CA ALA A 46 -0.77 41.52 10.60
C ALA A 46 -1.00 40.11 10.02
N PRO A 47 0.07 39.40 9.59
CA PRO A 47 -0.09 38.02 9.16
C PRO A 47 -0.84 37.26 10.26
N PRO A 48 -1.75 36.34 9.91
CA PRO A 48 -2.43 35.52 10.91
C PRO A 48 -1.37 34.91 11.84
N PRO A 49 -1.64 34.82 13.16
CA PRO A 49 -0.65 34.30 14.09
C PRO A 49 -0.18 32.94 13.59
N GLU A 50 1.14 32.84 13.43
CA GLU A 50 1.77 31.64 12.92
C GLU A 50 1.36 30.45 13.79
N ASN A 51 0.96 29.34 13.17
CA ASN A 51 0.51 28.16 13.91
C ASN A 51 1.64 27.70 14.83
N HIS A 52 1.42 27.73 16.15
CA HIS A 52 2.41 27.35 17.18
C HIS A 52 3.09 26.02 16.86
N THR A 53 2.34 25.04 16.33
CA THR A 53 2.88 23.74 15.91
C THR A 53 3.91 23.86 14.77
N VAL A 54 3.72 24.78 13.83
CA VAL A 54 4.67 25.02 12.73
C VAL A 54 5.97 25.61 13.26
N GLU A 55 5.89 26.52 14.24
CA GLU A 55 7.09 27.07 14.89
C GLU A 55 7.86 25.99 15.65
N LEU A 56 7.16 25.14 16.40
CA LEU A 56 7.76 23.98 17.07
C LEU A 56 8.43 23.03 16.08
N LEU A 57 7.76 22.70 14.96
CA LEU A 57 8.33 21.87 13.91
C LEU A 57 9.64 22.47 13.38
N ARG A 58 9.66 23.75 13.00
CA ARG A 58 10.87 24.41 12.47
C ARG A 58 12.07 24.39 13.42
N ARG A 59 11.82 24.41 14.73
CA ARG A 59 12.88 24.38 15.75
C ARG A 59 13.47 22.98 15.97
N HIS A 60 12.74 21.92 15.62
CA HIS A 60 13.09 20.55 16.00
C HIS A 60 13.25 19.57 14.83
N LEU A 61 12.91 19.98 13.61
CA LEU A 61 13.17 19.18 12.41
C LEU A 61 14.67 19.05 12.11
N THR A 62 15.05 17.93 11.50
CA THR A 62 16.40 17.74 10.96
C THR A 62 16.34 17.81 9.44
N PRO A 63 16.81 18.90 8.80
CA PRO A 63 16.80 19.01 7.35
C PRO A 63 17.67 17.95 6.70
N VAL A 64 17.21 17.42 5.55
CA VAL A 64 18.00 16.48 4.74
C VAL A 64 18.20 17.05 3.33
N PRO A 65 19.39 16.87 2.71
CA PRO A 65 19.55 17.19 1.30
C PRO A 65 18.70 16.24 0.45
N PRO A 66 18.49 16.54 -0.85
CA PRO A 66 17.95 15.56 -1.78
C PRO A 66 18.77 14.26 -1.75
N ILE A 67 18.11 13.10 -1.73
CA ILE A 67 18.79 11.79 -1.61
C ILE A 67 19.78 11.56 -2.75
N SER A 68 19.48 12.07 -3.95
CA SER A 68 20.39 12.03 -5.10
C SER A 68 21.70 12.78 -4.90
N GLN A 69 21.79 13.69 -3.92
CA GLN A 69 23.01 14.39 -3.56
C GLN A 69 23.74 13.71 -2.40
N SER A 70 23.03 13.32 -1.36
CA SER A 70 23.57 12.55 -0.24
C SER A 70 22.47 11.83 0.53
N SER A 71 22.72 10.57 0.89
CA SER A 71 21.89 9.79 1.81
C SER A 71 22.42 9.77 3.24
N SER A 72 23.62 10.31 3.52
CA SER A 72 24.29 10.15 4.82
C SER A 72 23.51 10.78 5.97
N THR A 73 22.97 11.98 5.80
CA THR A 73 22.15 12.64 6.84
C THR A 73 20.89 11.83 7.15
N LEU A 74 20.29 11.21 6.14
CA LEU A 74 19.12 10.34 6.31
C LEU A 74 19.51 9.08 7.09
N THR A 75 20.57 8.39 6.69
CA THR A 75 20.99 7.14 7.33
C THR A 75 21.52 7.36 8.74
N ASP A 76 22.29 8.41 8.97
CA ASP A 76 22.83 8.76 10.29
C ASP A 76 21.70 9.13 11.27
N PHE A 77 20.66 9.81 10.78
CA PHE A 77 19.49 10.14 11.60
C PHE A 77 18.73 8.89 12.06
N PHE A 78 18.53 7.92 11.17
CA PHE A 78 17.80 6.68 11.50
C PHE A 78 18.68 5.56 12.05
N ALA A 79 20.00 5.74 12.12
CA ALA A 79 20.93 4.79 12.76
C ALA A 79 20.46 4.32 14.16
N PRO A 80 19.93 5.19 15.05
CA PRO A 80 19.42 4.78 16.37
C PRO A 80 18.14 3.94 16.34
N PHE A 81 17.47 3.79 15.20
CA PHE A 81 16.32 2.88 15.05
C PHE A 81 16.79 1.42 14.95
N ALA A 82 18.03 1.19 14.50
CA ALA A 82 18.57 -0.14 14.28
C ALA A 82 19.38 -0.67 15.48
N HIS A 83 19.05 -0.27 16.71
CA HIS A 83 19.76 -0.73 17.91
C HIS A 83 19.73 -2.27 18.04
N ASN A 84 20.62 -2.84 18.88
CA ASN A 84 20.90 -4.28 18.91
C ASN A 84 19.63 -5.15 19.05
N ASP A 85 18.63 -4.70 19.80
CA ASP A 85 17.40 -5.45 20.01
C ASP A 85 16.33 -5.28 18.92
N THR A 86 16.46 -4.30 18.01
CA THR A 86 15.48 -4.10 16.93
C THR A 86 15.47 -5.31 16.01
N LYS A 87 14.31 -5.94 15.84
CA LYS A 87 14.09 -7.11 14.98
C LYS A 87 13.44 -6.75 13.66
N ILE A 88 12.58 -5.74 13.65
CA ILE A 88 11.77 -5.38 12.49
C ILE A 88 11.82 -3.87 12.32
N ILE A 89 12.14 -3.40 11.12
CA ILE A 89 11.93 -2.02 10.71
C ILE A 89 10.99 -2.03 9.51
N LEU A 90 9.83 -1.39 9.65
CA LEU A 90 8.87 -1.22 8.56
C LEU A 90 9.05 0.18 7.97
N ILE A 91 9.31 0.27 6.67
CA ILE A 91 9.53 1.53 5.96
C ILE A 91 8.39 1.75 4.96
N GLY A 92 7.59 2.77 5.23
CA GLY A 92 6.36 3.11 4.55
C GLY A 92 6.51 4.07 3.37
N ASP A 93 5.54 4.05 2.47
CA ASP A 93 5.27 5.13 1.52
C ASP A 93 3.84 5.66 1.66
N SER A 94 3.64 6.98 1.53
CA SER A 94 2.30 7.59 1.40
C SER A 94 1.77 7.53 -0.02
N THR A 95 2.63 7.17 -0.99
CA THR A 95 2.24 6.89 -2.35
C THR A 95 3.10 5.77 -2.95
N HIS A 96 2.52 4.82 -3.69
CA HIS A 96 3.32 3.78 -4.36
C HIS A 96 4.14 4.25 -5.56
N GLY A 97 3.83 5.42 -6.12
CA GLY A 97 4.40 5.88 -7.40
C GLY A 97 5.46 6.97 -7.31
N THR A 98 6.11 7.16 -6.15
CA THR A 98 7.03 8.28 -5.90
C THR A 98 8.49 7.86 -5.81
N SER A 99 9.35 8.43 -6.65
CA SER A 99 10.80 8.13 -6.75
C SER A 99 11.53 8.30 -5.42
N GLU A 100 11.36 9.43 -4.74
CA GLU A 100 12.08 9.77 -3.51
C GLU A 100 11.81 8.73 -2.40
N PHE A 101 10.63 8.12 -2.36
CA PHE A 101 10.28 7.10 -1.37
C PHE A 101 11.00 5.78 -1.65
N TYR A 102 11.18 5.38 -2.91
CA TYR A 102 12.01 4.21 -3.24
C TYR A 102 13.47 4.46 -2.92
N GLN A 103 13.98 5.65 -3.22
CA GLN A 103 15.36 6.02 -2.90
C GLN A 103 15.59 6.00 -1.38
N ALA A 104 14.68 6.59 -0.59
CA ALA A 104 14.78 6.60 0.87
C ALA A 104 14.79 5.19 1.45
N ARG A 105 13.82 4.36 1.02
CA ARG A 105 13.72 2.95 1.41
C ARG A 105 14.99 2.17 1.06
N ALA A 106 15.49 2.33 -0.16
CA ALA A 106 16.70 1.66 -0.62
C ALA A 106 17.92 2.06 0.22
N GLU A 107 18.17 3.35 0.42
CA GLU A 107 19.35 3.83 1.14
C GLU A 107 19.34 3.45 2.62
N LEU A 108 18.20 3.56 3.30
CA LEU A 108 18.05 3.07 4.67
C LEU A 108 18.24 1.55 4.77
N THR A 109 17.69 0.81 3.81
CA THR A 109 17.81 -0.65 3.78
C THR A 109 19.25 -1.10 3.58
N LYS A 110 19.97 -0.48 2.64
CA LYS A 110 21.40 -0.71 2.43
C LYS A 110 22.18 -0.47 3.72
N TYR A 111 21.95 0.67 4.36
CA TYR A 111 22.63 1.05 5.58
C TYR A 111 22.38 0.06 6.73
N PHE A 112 21.13 -0.34 6.95
CA PHE A 112 20.78 -1.31 7.98
C PHE A 112 21.33 -2.72 7.71
N ILE A 113 21.39 -3.13 6.44
CA ILE A 113 22.06 -4.37 6.03
C ILE A 113 23.57 -4.30 6.32
N GLN A 114 24.22 -3.20 5.93
CA GLN A 114 25.67 -3.05 6.02
C GLN A 114 26.18 -2.93 7.47
N HIS A 115 25.41 -2.26 8.33
CA HIS A 115 25.90 -1.85 9.65
C HIS A 115 25.18 -2.54 10.82
N TYR A 116 23.99 -3.09 10.63
CA TYR A 116 23.14 -3.55 11.74
C TYR A 116 22.63 -4.99 11.60
N GLY A 117 23.14 -5.73 10.61
CA GLY A 117 22.90 -7.17 10.47
C GLY A 117 21.48 -7.53 10.02
N PHE A 118 20.77 -6.61 9.38
CA PHE A 118 19.50 -6.93 8.71
C PHE A 118 19.77 -7.85 7.52
N ASN A 119 19.04 -8.96 7.46
CA ASN A 119 19.29 -10.05 6.51
C ASN A 119 18.02 -10.61 5.85
N ILE A 120 16.90 -9.93 6.05
CA ILE A 120 15.61 -10.18 5.41
C ILE A 120 15.11 -8.83 4.87
N VAL A 121 14.87 -8.76 3.57
CA VAL A 121 14.10 -7.68 2.92
C VAL A 121 12.77 -8.28 2.49
N ALA A 122 11.68 -7.82 3.10
CA ALA A 122 10.34 -8.28 2.82
C ALA A 122 9.51 -7.14 2.23
N VAL A 123 8.71 -7.40 1.20
CA VAL A 123 7.97 -6.36 0.48
C VAL A 123 6.49 -6.71 0.34
N GLU A 124 5.65 -5.68 0.25
CA GLU A 124 4.23 -5.77 -0.11
C GLU A 124 4.08 -6.22 -1.58
N ALA A 125 4.32 -7.50 -1.81
CA ALA A 125 4.31 -8.10 -3.12
C ALA A 125 3.91 -9.57 -3.05
N ASP A 126 3.34 -10.06 -4.15
CA ASP A 126 3.06 -11.46 -4.38
C ASP A 126 4.32 -12.31 -4.15
N TRP A 127 4.20 -13.34 -3.31
CA TRP A 127 5.30 -14.24 -2.97
C TRP A 127 6.09 -14.76 -4.19
N PRO A 128 5.46 -15.29 -5.26
CA PRO A 128 6.21 -15.85 -6.38
C PRO A 128 7.03 -14.82 -7.17
N ASP A 129 6.53 -13.60 -7.27
CA ASP A 129 7.19 -12.56 -8.05
C ASP A 129 8.41 -12.04 -7.27
N ALA A 130 8.27 -11.91 -5.94
CA ALA A 130 9.41 -11.64 -5.06
C ALA A 130 10.40 -12.80 -5.00
N GLU A 131 9.93 -14.05 -5.07
CA GLU A 131 10.82 -15.22 -5.14
C GLU A 131 11.70 -15.14 -6.39
N ALA A 132 11.17 -14.75 -7.56
CA ALA A 132 11.97 -14.56 -8.76
C ALA A 132 13.10 -13.53 -8.57
N ILE A 133 12.85 -12.46 -7.80
CA ILE A 133 13.90 -11.49 -7.42
C ILE A 133 14.90 -12.12 -6.47
N ASP A 134 14.45 -12.88 -5.49
CA ASP A 134 15.33 -13.59 -4.55
C ASP A 134 16.28 -14.57 -5.27
N LYS A 135 15.77 -15.33 -6.25
CA LYS A 135 16.59 -16.21 -7.10
C LYS A 135 17.65 -15.44 -7.88
N HIS A 136 17.37 -14.17 -8.22
CA HIS A 136 18.29 -13.30 -8.94
C HIS A 136 19.37 -12.69 -8.04
N VAL A 137 19.04 -12.35 -6.79
CA VAL A 137 19.96 -11.64 -5.87
C VAL A 137 20.75 -12.56 -4.94
N ARG A 138 20.29 -13.79 -4.66
CA ARG A 138 21.04 -14.75 -3.83
C ARG A 138 21.84 -15.74 -4.68
N PRO A 139 23.10 -16.04 -4.33
CA PRO A 139 23.86 -17.11 -4.96
C PRO A 139 23.11 -18.44 -4.82
N ARG A 140 23.09 -19.24 -5.89
CA ARG A 140 22.52 -20.59 -5.87
C ARG A 140 23.59 -21.63 -6.13
N SER A 141 23.38 -22.84 -5.61
CA SER A 141 24.26 -23.97 -5.91
C SER A 141 24.35 -24.18 -7.42
N PRO A 142 25.54 -24.46 -7.99
CA PRO A 142 25.70 -24.79 -9.40
C PRO A 142 24.87 -26.00 -9.87
N SER A 143 24.38 -26.82 -8.93
CA SER A 143 23.51 -27.97 -9.18
C SER A 143 22.02 -27.62 -9.24
N ALA A 144 21.64 -26.38 -8.93
CA ALA A 144 20.26 -25.94 -9.08
C ALA A 144 19.89 -25.92 -10.57
N PRO A 145 18.68 -26.37 -10.96
CA PRO A 145 18.19 -26.18 -12.31
C PRO A 145 18.35 -24.71 -12.68
N SER A 146 19.04 -24.41 -13.78
CA SER A 146 19.00 -23.07 -14.38
C SER A 146 17.53 -22.69 -14.50
N LEU A 147 17.17 -21.46 -14.08
CA LEU A 147 15.91 -20.87 -14.50
C LEU A 147 15.83 -21.07 -16.02
N THR A 148 14.87 -21.86 -16.48
CA THR A 148 14.67 -22.03 -17.91
C THR A 148 14.32 -20.67 -18.48
N GLN A 149 14.72 -20.40 -19.73
CA GLN A 149 14.34 -19.20 -20.48
C GLN A 149 12.82 -18.93 -20.49
N ASP A 150 12.00 -19.92 -20.11
CA ASP A 150 10.53 -19.89 -20.06
C ASP A 150 9.90 -19.44 -18.72
N SER A 151 10.66 -19.04 -17.69
CA SER A 151 10.03 -18.50 -16.47
C SER A 151 9.42 -17.11 -16.73
N GLU A 152 8.10 -16.94 -16.53
CA GLU A 152 7.43 -15.64 -16.65
C GLU A 152 8.18 -14.54 -15.87
N LYS A 153 8.37 -13.36 -16.50
CA LYS A 153 8.90 -12.18 -15.82
C LYS A 153 8.01 -11.81 -14.62
N PRO A 154 8.56 -11.40 -13.46
CA PRO A 154 7.81 -11.03 -12.27
C PRO A 154 7.23 -9.63 -12.46
N PHE A 155 6.16 -9.36 -11.70
CA PHE A 155 5.46 -8.07 -11.68
C PHE A 155 4.88 -7.65 -13.03
N GLN A 156 4.53 -8.62 -13.89
CA GLN A 156 3.90 -8.42 -15.20
C GLN A 156 2.39 -8.11 -15.12
N ARG A 157 1.85 -7.89 -13.92
CA ARG A 157 0.42 -7.71 -13.69
C ARG A 157 0.15 -6.39 -13.03
N PHE A 158 -1.08 -5.91 -13.17
CA PHE A 158 -1.46 -4.60 -12.68
C PHE A 158 -1.17 -4.46 -11.17
N PRO A 159 -0.51 -3.36 -10.77
CA PRO A 159 0.23 -2.42 -11.61
C PRO A 159 1.60 -2.96 -12.03
N THR A 160 1.91 -2.93 -13.33
CA THR A 160 3.23 -3.39 -13.79
C THR A 160 4.40 -2.53 -13.29
N TRP A 161 4.18 -1.24 -13.07
CA TRP A 161 5.23 -0.25 -12.79
C TRP A 161 5.67 -0.19 -11.32
N MET A 162 4.88 -0.69 -10.37
CA MET A 162 5.13 -0.51 -8.93
C MET A 162 6.46 -1.13 -8.47
N TRP A 163 6.77 -2.33 -8.97
CA TRP A 163 8.06 -2.97 -8.72
C TRP A 163 8.96 -3.01 -9.96
N ARG A 164 8.45 -2.64 -11.15
CA ARG A 164 9.24 -2.52 -12.38
C ARG A 164 9.57 -1.06 -12.66
N ASN A 165 10.44 -0.51 -11.83
CA ASN A 165 10.97 0.84 -11.98
C ASN A 165 12.49 0.87 -11.77
N VAL A 166 13.11 1.96 -12.22
CA VAL A 166 14.57 2.17 -12.17
C VAL A 166 15.08 2.17 -10.73
N GLU A 167 14.35 2.78 -9.79
CA GLU A 167 14.77 2.88 -8.39
C GLU A 167 14.88 1.49 -7.73
N PHE A 168 13.86 0.65 -7.94
CA PHE A 168 13.86 -0.73 -7.44
C PHE A 168 14.87 -1.62 -8.18
N GLN A 169 15.02 -1.47 -9.49
CA GLN A 169 16.06 -2.17 -10.26
C GLN A 169 17.47 -1.87 -9.74
N ASN A 170 17.75 -0.60 -9.42
CA ASN A 170 19.04 -0.21 -8.83
C ASN A 170 19.25 -0.84 -7.45
N PHE A 171 18.19 -0.93 -6.64
CA PHE A 171 18.26 -1.61 -5.35
C PHE A 171 18.51 -3.12 -5.48
N THR A 172 17.80 -3.82 -6.37
CA THR A 172 18.00 -5.27 -6.56
C THR A 172 19.36 -5.59 -7.15
N LYS A 173 19.87 -4.75 -8.06
CA LYS A 173 21.25 -4.82 -8.55
C LYS A 173 22.27 -4.70 -7.41
N TRP A 174 22.13 -3.69 -6.57
CA TRP A 174 23.00 -3.52 -5.40
C TRP A 174 22.90 -4.71 -4.45
N LEU A 175 21.70 -5.25 -4.22
CA LEU A 175 21.49 -6.38 -3.31
C LEU A 175 22.17 -7.66 -3.84
N LYS A 176 22.13 -7.86 -5.16
CA LYS A 176 22.88 -8.93 -5.82
C LYS A 176 24.37 -8.76 -5.61
N GLU A 177 24.92 -7.59 -5.92
CA GLU A 177 26.35 -7.27 -5.72
C GLU A 177 26.77 -7.46 -4.25
N TRP A 178 25.92 -7.05 -3.30
CA TRP A 178 26.15 -7.27 -1.87
C TRP A 178 26.22 -8.75 -1.52
N ASN A 179 25.38 -9.58 -2.14
CA ASN A 179 25.30 -11.01 -1.87
C ASN A 179 26.36 -11.84 -2.61
N GLU A 180 27.14 -11.25 -3.53
CA GLU A 180 28.19 -11.96 -4.25
C GLU A 180 29.22 -12.57 -3.28
N GLY A 181 29.51 -13.86 -3.46
CA GLY A 181 30.46 -14.61 -2.63
C GLY A 181 29.98 -14.99 -1.23
N LYS A 182 28.75 -14.60 -0.82
CA LYS A 182 28.17 -14.98 0.48
C LYS A 182 27.48 -16.34 0.43
N ASP A 183 27.52 -17.08 1.53
CA ASP A 183 26.74 -18.30 1.67
C ASP A 183 25.23 -17.99 1.62
N SER A 184 24.50 -18.71 0.75
CA SER A 184 23.08 -18.49 0.46
C SER A 184 22.17 -18.68 1.69
N LYS A 185 22.60 -19.49 2.66
CA LYS A 185 21.81 -19.91 3.83
C LYS A 185 22.12 -19.07 5.05
N THR A 186 23.38 -18.72 5.28
CA THR A 186 23.83 -18.10 6.53
C THR A 186 24.14 -16.61 6.40
N GLU A 187 24.61 -16.15 5.24
CA GLU A 187 25.19 -14.80 5.09
C GLU A 187 24.42 -13.91 4.11
N ALA A 188 23.98 -14.46 2.97
CA ALA A 188 23.28 -13.72 1.93
C ALA A 188 21.95 -13.17 2.45
N VAL A 189 21.63 -11.93 2.11
CA VAL A 189 20.36 -11.27 2.43
C VAL A 189 19.27 -11.86 1.53
N GLY A 190 18.18 -12.33 2.13
CA GLY A 190 17.02 -12.85 1.40
C GLY A 190 16.02 -11.77 1.05
N PHE A 191 15.32 -11.96 -0.07
CA PHE A 191 14.25 -11.11 -0.56
C PHE A 191 12.92 -11.88 -0.56
N TYR A 192 11.84 -11.30 -0.04
CA TYR A 192 10.58 -12.02 0.18
C TYR A 192 9.36 -11.17 -0.12
N GLY A 193 8.32 -11.77 -0.68
CA GLY A 193 7.00 -11.17 -0.78
C GLY A 193 6.18 -11.52 0.45
N LEU A 194 5.40 -10.59 0.97
CA LEU A 194 4.50 -10.84 2.10
C LEU A 194 3.05 -11.04 1.67
N ASP A 195 2.69 -10.51 0.50
CA ASP A 195 1.30 -10.49 0.06
C ASP A 195 0.83 -11.89 -0.35
N LEU A 196 -0.48 -12.01 -0.46
CA LEU A 196 -1.15 -13.23 -0.83
C LEU A 196 -0.63 -13.77 -2.15
N TYR A 197 -0.58 -15.09 -2.20
CA TYR A 197 0.01 -15.78 -3.31
C TYR A 197 -0.78 -15.50 -4.61
N SER A 198 -0.14 -14.81 -5.56
CA SER A 198 -0.72 -14.50 -6.88
C SER A 198 -1.97 -13.61 -6.83
N LEU A 199 -2.05 -12.64 -5.91
CA LEU A 199 -3.23 -11.79 -5.72
C LEU A 199 -3.69 -11.14 -7.03
N GLY A 200 -2.77 -10.50 -7.74
CA GLY A 200 -3.06 -9.82 -9.02
C GLY A 200 -3.50 -10.79 -10.11
N LYS A 201 -2.83 -11.95 -10.24
CA LYS A 201 -3.21 -12.98 -11.22
C LYS A 201 -4.59 -13.57 -10.92
N SER A 202 -4.91 -13.77 -9.64
CA SER A 202 -6.20 -14.28 -9.19
C SER A 202 -7.33 -13.29 -9.50
N MET A 203 -7.16 -12.00 -9.20
CA MET A 203 -8.14 -10.96 -9.56
C MET A 203 -8.37 -10.89 -11.07
N GLN A 204 -7.30 -10.91 -11.86
CA GLN A 204 -7.41 -10.84 -13.32
C GLN A 204 -8.15 -12.06 -13.88
N ALA A 205 -7.83 -13.27 -13.41
CA ALA A 205 -8.50 -14.48 -13.89
C ALA A 205 -10.01 -14.47 -13.62
N VAL A 206 -10.45 -13.88 -12.50
CA VAL A 206 -11.87 -13.68 -12.21
C VAL A 206 -12.48 -12.71 -13.22
N VAL A 207 -11.82 -11.58 -13.48
CA VAL A 207 -12.29 -10.58 -14.45
C VAL A 207 -12.35 -11.15 -15.87
N ASP A 208 -11.32 -11.85 -16.33
CA ASP A 208 -11.24 -12.46 -17.67
C ASP A 208 -12.32 -13.52 -17.89
N TYR A 209 -12.67 -14.27 -16.83
CA TYR A 209 -13.77 -15.22 -16.87
C TYR A 209 -15.11 -14.48 -16.96
N LEU A 210 -15.32 -13.48 -16.10
CA LEU A 210 -16.57 -12.70 -16.10
C LEU A 210 -16.78 -11.95 -17.41
N ASP A 211 -15.74 -11.40 -18.05
CA ASP A 211 -15.87 -10.75 -19.36
C ASP A 211 -16.46 -11.66 -20.43
N LYS A 212 -16.23 -12.98 -20.33
CA LYS A 212 -16.75 -13.97 -21.29
C LYS A 212 -18.19 -14.37 -21.00
N ILE A 213 -18.57 -14.44 -19.74
CA ILE A 213 -19.85 -15.03 -19.31
C ILE A 213 -20.90 -14.01 -18.84
N ASP A 214 -20.45 -12.89 -18.24
CA ASP A 214 -21.28 -11.80 -17.72
C ASP A 214 -20.47 -10.48 -17.66
N PRO A 215 -20.40 -9.74 -18.79
CA PRO A 215 -19.61 -8.50 -18.88
C PRO A 215 -20.06 -7.39 -17.91
N GLU A 216 -21.34 -7.36 -17.51
CA GLU A 216 -21.81 -6.39 -16.53
C GLU A 216 -21.28 -6.74 -15.12
N MET A 217 -21.26 -8.03 -14.78
CA MET A 217 -20.63 -8.50 -13.54
C MET A 217 -19.11 -8.27 -13.54
N ALA A 218 -18.44 -8.37 -14.70
CA ALA A 218 -17.02 -8.04 -14.83
C ALA A 218 -16.72 -6.56 -14.53
N LYS A 219 -17.61 -5.64 -14.95
CA LYS A 219 -17.49 -4.20 -14.60
C LYS A 219 -17.63 -3.97 -13.10
N VAL A 220 -18.57 -4.66 -12.46
CA VAL A 220 -18.74 -4.60 -11.00
C VAL A 220 -17.50 -5.13 -10.28
N ALA A 221 -16.92 -6.26 -10.74
CA ALA A 221 -15.70 -6.81 -10.16
C ALA A 221 -14.52 -5.84 -10.25
N ARG A 222 -14.28 -5.23 -11.43
CA ARG A 222 -13.24 -4.20 -11.60
C ARG A 222 -13.44 -3.02 -10.65
N LYS A 223 -14.64 -2.44 -10.59
CA LYS A 223 -14.96 -1.31 -9.68
C LYS A 223 -14.71 -1.67 -8.20
N ARG A 224 -14.91 -2.93 -7.81
CA ARG A 224 -14.59 -3.42 -6.45
C ARG A 224 -13.08 -3.48 -6.22
N TYR A 225 -12.32 -4.05 -7.16
CA TYR A 225 -10.86 -4.09 -7.05
C TYR A 225 -10.25 -2.69 -7.05
N GLU A 226 -10.82 -1.75 -7.82
CA GLU A 226 -10.44 -0.33 -7.77
C GLU A 226 -10.56 0.26 -6.37
N ARG A 227 -11.72 0.07 -5.75
CA ARG A 227 -12.01 0.62 -4.42
C ARG A 227 -11.16 -0.04 -3.32
N MET A 228 -10.80 -1.31 -3.46
CA MET A 228 -9.88 -1.98 -2.53
C MET A 228 -8.46 -1.39 -2.59
N MET A 229 -8.07 -0.85 -3.75
CA MET A 229 -6.78 -0.18 -3.95
C MET A 229 -6.83 1.33 -3.65
N MET A 230 -7.97 1.83 -3.17
CA MET A 230 -8.19 3.20 -2.70
C MET A 230 -8.42 3.18 -1.19
N TRP A 231 -8.02 4.23 -0.47
CA TRP A 231 -8.16 4.31 0.99
C TRP A 231 -9.17 5.39 1.36
N ALA A 232 -10.41 4.96 1.61
CA ALA A 232 -11.54 5.82 1.93
C ALA A 232 -12.04 5.60 3.37
N GLU A 233 -12.35 6.67 4.09
CA GLU A 233 -12.90 6.61 5.47
C GLU A 233 -14.33 6.08 5.57
N GLU A 234 -15.07 5.97 4.46
CA GLU A 234 -16.45 5.50 4.49
C GLU A 234 -16.60 4.18 3.73
N PRO A 235 -16.47 3.02 4.42
CA PRO A 235 -16.76 1.70 3.85
C PRO A 235 -18.25 1.49 3.57
N HIS A 236 -19.12 2.28 4.19
CA HIS A 236 -20.54 1.97 4.38
C HIS A 236 -21.40 1.93 3.10
N GLU A 237 -20.95 2.51 1.98
CA GLU A 237 -21.64 2.33 0.70
C GLU A 237 -21.53 0.90 0.16
N TYR A 238 -20.54 0.12 0.63
CA TYR A 238 -20.23 -1.21 0.14
C TYR A 238 -21.30 -2.25 0.51
N GLY A 239 -21.74 -2.25 1.77
CA GLY A 239 -22.65 -3.28 2.30
C GLY A 239 -23.99 -3.35 1.56
N LEU A 240 -24.52 -2.21 1.08
CA LEU A 240 -25.82 -2.14 0.42
C LEU A 240 -25.78 -2.55 -1.06
N GLU A 241 -24.76 -2.15 -1.84
CA GLU A 241 -24.61 -2.57 -3.24
C GLU A 241 -24.15 -4.04 -3.35
N ALA A 242 -23.28 -4.51 -2.44
CA ALA A 242 -22.79 -5.89 -2.41
C ALA A 242 -23.88 -6.92 -2.08
N LEU A 243 -24.83 -6.56 -1.21
CA LEU A 243 -26.00 -7.38 -0.89
C LEU A 243 -27.01 -7.41 -2.05
N ALA A 244 -27.10 -6.35 -2.85
CA ALA A 244 -28.06 -6.24 -3.95
C ALA A 244 -27.60 -6.97 -5.23
N ALA A 245 -26.30 -6.95 -5.54
CA ALA A 245 -25.72 -7.59 -6.73
C ALA A 245 -24.77 -8.74 -6.34
N GLY A 246 -25.27 -9.66 -5.50
CA GLY A 246 -24.53 -10.89 -5.21
C GLY A 246 -24.22 -11.62 -6.51
N PHE A 247 -22.99 -12.12 -6.64
CA PHE A 247 -22.52 -13.00 -7.72
C PHE A 247 -23.25 -14.37 -7.72
N LYS A 248 -24.59 -14.34 -7.69
CA LYS A 248 -25.45 -15.51 -7.61
C LYS A 248 -25.34 -16.27 -8.93
N GLY A 249 -24.64 -17.40 -8.91
CA GLY A 249 -24.58 -18.35 -10.02
C GLY A 249 -23.17 -18.67 -10.52
N CYS A 250 -22.19 -17.78 -10.35
CA CYS A 250 -20.81 -17.99 -10.82
C CYS A 250 -19.80 -18.28 -9.69
N GLU A 251 -20.20 -18.19 -8.42
CA GLU A 251 -19.32 -18.42 -7.26
C GLU A 251 -18.57 -19.76 -7.36
N LYS A 252 -19.29 -20.85 -7.67
CA LYS A 252 -18.69 -22.17 -7.77
C LYS A 252 -17.61 -22.24 -8.85
N ASP A 253 -17.85 -21.59 -9.99
CA ASP A 253 -16.94 -21.58 -11.14
C ASP A 253 -15.73 -20.68 -10.88
N VAL A 254 -15.95 -19.50 -10.28
CA VAL A 254 -14.90 -18.58 -9.83
C VAL A 254 -13.99 -19.26 -8.80
N MET A 255 -14.57 -19.92 -7.79
CA MET A 255 -13.78 -20.66 -6.79
C MET A 255 -13.04 -21.85 -7.42
N GLN A 256 -13.59 -22.51 -8.45
CA GLN A 256 -12.88 -23.56 -9.18
C GLN A 256 -11.70 -23.01 -9.98
N ILE A 257 -11.85 -21.87 -10.65
CA ILE A 257 -10.77 -21.20 -11.39
C ILE A 257 -9.63 -20.84 -10.44
N LEU A 258 -9.94 -20.16 -9.34
CA LEU A 258 -8.97 -19.74 -8.34
C LEU A 258 -8.23 -20.93 -7.72
N ASN A 259 -8.96 -21.99 -7.35
CA ASN A 259 -8.37 -23.23 -6.85
C ASN A 259 -7.50 -23.92 -7.91
N SER A 260 -7.88 -23.88 -9.19
CA SER A 260 -7.10 -24.48 -10.28
C SER A 260 -5.78 -23.74 -10.53
N LEU A 261 -5.80 -22.41 -10.44
CA LEU A 261 -4.61 -21.56 -10.58
C LEU A 261 -3.63 -21.80 -9.44
N LEU A 262 -4.14 -21.81 -8.19
CA LEU A 262 -3.34 -22.14 -7.02
C LEU A 262 -2.71 -23.53 -7.14
N ARG A 263 -3.49 -24.55 -7.54
CA ARG A 263 -3.00 -25.92 -7.72
C ARG A 263 -1.90 -26.02 -8.76
N LYS A 264 -2.13 -25.50 -9.97
CA LYS A 264 -1.14 -25.53 -11.05
C LYS A 264 0.16 -24.85 -10.63
N ARG A 265 0.08 -23.72 -9.92
CA ARG A 265 1.27 -22.98 -9.50
C ARG A 265 2.08 -23.73 -8.44
N VAL A 266 1.41 -24.36 -7.47
CA VAL A 266 2.08 -25.27 -6.53
C VAL A 266 2.72 -26.46 -7.26
N GLU A 267 2.04 -27.05 -8.23
CA GLU A 267 2.59 -28.15 -9.03
C GLU A 267 3.86 -27.71 -9.79
N TYR A 268 3.83 -26.56 -10.48
CA TYR A 268 5.00 -26.05 -11.20
C TYR A 268 6.18 -25.72 -10.28
N GLU A 269 5.93 -25.09 -9.13
CA GLU A 269 7.00 -24.75 -8.18
C GLU A 269 7.53 -25.98 -7.45
N SER A 270 6.73 -27.04 -7.29
CA SER A 270 7.21 -28.32 -6.75
C SER A 270 8.10 -29.10 -7.73
N MET A 271 8.02 -28.81 -9.04
CA MET A 271 8.84 -29.45 -10.08
C MET A 271 10.23 -28.80 -10.21
N ILE A 272 10.37 -27.52 -9.84
CA ILE A 272 11.65 -26.78 -9.83
C ILE A 272 12.29 -26.92 -8.45
N TRP A 273 12.63 -28.15 -8.06
CA TRP A 273 13.21 -28.44 -6.75
C TRP A 273 14.74 -28.44 -6.84
N ASP A 274 15.40 -27.47 -6.20
CA ASP A 274 16.87 -27.38 -6.14
C ASP A 274 17.49 -27.91 -4.83
N GLY A 275 16.66 -28.44 -3.93
CA GLY A 275 17.10 -29.07 -2.68
C GLY A 275 17.64 -28.09 -1.61
N GLU A 276 17.73 -26.79 -1.90
CA GLU A 276 18.29 -25.77 -1.01
C GLU A 276 17.19 -24.98 -0.26
N GLU A 277 15.96 -24.93 -0.77
CA GLU A 277 14.94 -24.01 -0.26
C GLU A 277 13.84 -24.68 0.57
N PHE A 278 13.75 -24.25 1.83
CA PHE A 278 12.55 -24.38 2.68
C PHE A 278 11.32 -23.62 2.12
N HIS A 279 11.47 -22.84 1.06
CA HIS A 279 10.58 -21.71 0.79
C HIS A 279 9.47 -21.94 -0.24
N SER A 280 9.74 -22.47 -1.43
CA SER A 280 8.66 -22.81 -2.35
C SER A 280 7.88 -24.04 -1.85
N GLY A 281 8.56 -25.16 -1.59
CA GLY A 281 7.91 -26.44 -1.29
C GLY A 281 7.03 -26.47 -0.04
N GLU A 282 7.43 -25.84 1.08
CA GLU A 282 6.65 -25.90 2.34
C GLU A 282 5.53 -24.86 2.39
N GLN A 283 5.73 -23.67 1.80
CA GLN A 283 4.68 -22.67 1.60
C GLN A 283 3.62 -23.24 0.62
N ASN A 284 4.07 -23.89 -0.45
CA ASN A 284 3.23 -24.55 -1.46
C ASN A 284 2.56 -25.84 -0.97
N ALA A 285 3.25 -26.67 -0.19
CA ALA A 285 2.65 -27.87 0.41
C ALA A 285 1.57 -27.50 1.43
N ARG A 286 1.74 -26.38 2.14
CA ARG A 286 0.70 -25.81 3.01
C ARG A 286 -0.44 -25.17 2.22
N LEU A 287 -0.23 -24.84 0.93
CA LEU A 287 -1.26 -24.49 -0.06
C LEU A 287 -1.95 -25.73 -0.72
N VAL A 288 -1.61 -26.98 -0.39
CA VAL A 288 -2.21 -28.16 -1.06
C VAL A 288 -2.81 -29.20 -0.11
N LYS A 289 -2.41 -29.23 1.16
CA LYS A 289 -2.80 -30.30 2.09
C LYS A 289 -4.26 -30.30 2.58
N GLY A 290 -5.13 -29.45 2.01
CA GLY A 290 -6.57 -29.43 2.29
C GLY A 290 -7.43 -30.37 1.44
N MET A 291 -6.89 -31.07 0.43
CA MET A 291 -7.75 -31.74 -0.58
C MET A 291 -7.40 -33.20 -0.92
N ARG A 292 -6.76 -33.97 -0.04
CA ARG A 292 -6.66 -35.43 -0.21
C ARG A 292 -6.98 -36.19 1.08
N ASN A 293 -7.95 -37.10 0.98
CA ASN A 293 -8.14 -38.22 1.91
C ASN A 293 -6.83 -39.00 2.07
N VAL A 294 -6.02 -38.72 3.11
CA VAL A 294 -4.88 -39.57 3.47
C VAL A 294 -4.75 -39.65 4.98
N LYS A 295 -4.97 -40.86 5.50
CA LYS A 295 -4.48 -41.33 6.80
C LYS A 295 -2.96 -41.25 6.83
N THR A 296 -2.37 -40.11 7.19
CA THR A 296 -1.03 -40.08 7.78
C THR A 296 -0.92 -38.87 8.69
N THR A 297 -0.85 -39.16 9.98
CA THR A 297 -0.73 -38.24 11.10
C THR A 297 0.57 -37.44 11.01
N VAL A 298 0.50 -36.25 10.42
CA VAL A 298 1.33 -35.10 10.81
C VAL A 298 0.40 -33.90 10.82
N THR A 299 0.03 -33.46 12.02
CA THR A 299 -0.78 -32.26 12.29
C THR A 299 0.02 -31.01 11.92
N LEU A 300 0.21 -30.77 10.63
CA LEU A 300 0.71 -29.51 10.10
C LEU A 300 -0.50 -28.60 9.86
N LYS A 301 -0.55 -27.50 10.62
CA LYS A 301 -1.60 -26.47 10.58
C LYS A 301 -1.87 -26.03 9.13
N LEU A 302 -3.10 -26.24 8.67
CA LEU A 302 -3.62 -25.99 7.32
C LEU A 302 -4.00 -24.52 7.09
N THR A 303 -3.10 -23.56 7.28
CA THR A 303 -3.47 -22.12 7.22
C THR A 303 -3.49 -21.58 5.79
N GLY A 304 -2.42 -21.75 4.99
CA GLY A 304 -2.27 -21.08 3.68
C GLY A 304 -3.40 -21.27 2.65
N VAL A 305 -3.96 -22.49 2.47
CA VAL A 305 -5.11 -22.71 1.54
C VAL A 305 -6.38 -22.08 2.04
N LEU A 306 -6.65 -22.29 3.34
CA LEU A 306 -7.87 -21.80 3.95
C LEU A 306 -7.85 -20.28 3.95
N ASP A 307 -6.68 -19.67 4.17
CA ASP A 307 -6.47 -18.23 4.10
C ASP A 307 -6.69 -17.72 2.67
N ALA A 308 -6.11 -18.36 1.65
CA ALA A 308 -6.31 -17.95 0.25
C ALA A 308 -7.76 -18.14 -0.23
N GLU A 309 -8.41 -19.26 0.10
CA GLU A 309 -9.80 -19.54 -0.26
C GLU A 309 -10.76 -18.60 0.47
N GLN A 310 -10.58 -18.40 1.77
CA GLN A 310 -11.39 -17.46 2.56
C GLN A 310 -11.16 -16.02 2.13
N TYR A 311 -9.92 -15.65 1.83
CA TYR A 311 -9.59 -14.34 1.31
C TYR A 311 -10.24 -14.11 -0.05
N TYR A 312 -10.12 -15.05 -1.00
CA TYR A 312 -10.74 -14.88 -2.30
C TYR A 312 -12.27 -14.82 -2.20
N LYS A 313 -12.88 -15.57 -1.27
CA LYS A 313 -14.31 -15.42 -0.96
C LYS A 313 -14.61 -14.04 -0.36
N ALA A 314 -13.83 -13.59 0.63
CA ALA A 314 -14.02 -12.28 1.25
C ALA A 314 -13.88 -11.15 0.21
N MET A 315 -12.89 -11.23 -0.67
CA MET A 315 -12.66 -10.33 -1.80
C MET A 315 -13.81 -10.38 -2.82
N PHE A 316 -14.31 -11.56 -3.15
CA PHE A 316 -15.46 -11.74 -4.03
C PHE A 316 -16.73 -11.13 -3.44
N TYR A 317 -16.95 -11.32 -2.14
CA TYR A 317 -18.03 -10.67 -1.41
C TYR A 317 -17.68 -9.24 -0.97
N GLY A 318 -16.50 -8.73 -1.37
CA GLY A 318 -15.82 -7.44 -1.04
C GLY A 318 -15.96 -6.96 0.39
N ARG A 319 -16.05 -7.92 1.30
CA ARG A 319 -16.22 -7.75 2.73
C ARG A 319 -15.03 -7.02 3.34
N ASP A 320 -15.28 -6.15 4.32
CA ASP A 320 -14.26 -5.44 5.12
C ASP A 320 -13.27 -6.45 5.74
N GLU A 321 -13.75 -7.68 6.01
CA GLU A 321 -12.93 -8.80 6.47
C GLU A 321 -11.74 -9.14 5.53
N SER A 322 -11.79 -8.78 4.25
CA SER A 322 -10.70 -9.04 3.29
C SER A 322 -9.41 -8.30 3.65
N TRP A 323 -9.51 -7.05 4.12
CA TRP A 323 -8.36 -6.27 4.56
C TRP A 323 -7.64 -6.96 5.72
N ASN A 324 -8.40 -7.29 6.77
CA ASN A 324 -7.88 -7.95 7.97
C ASN A 324 -7.25 -9.32 7.69
N LEU A 325 -7.78 -10.06 6.72
CA LEU A 325 -7.21 -11.34 6.29
C LEU A 325 -5.86 -11.15 5.57
N ARG A 326 -5.75 -10.14 4.70
CA ARG A 326 -4.50 -9.83 3.97
C ARG A 326 -3.38 -9.44 4.92
N ASP A 327 -3.63 -8.49 5.83
CA ASP A 327 -2.59 -8.01 6.74
C ASP A 327 -2.18 -9.06 7.79
N LYS A 328 -3.13 -9.88 8.27
CA LYS A 328 -2.80 -11.07 9.08
C LYS A 328 -1.91 -12.04 8.32
N HIS A 329 -2.23 -12.28 7.04
CA HIS A 329 -1.40 -13.14 6.21
C HIS A 329 0.02 -12.59 6.05
N MET A 330 0.16 -11.30 5.73
CA MET A 330 1.47 -10.66 5.61
C MET A 330 2.30 -10.79 6.91
N PHE A 331 1.67 -10.54 8.06
CA PHE A 331 2.32 -10.67 9.36
C PHE A 331 2.71 -12.13 9.68
N GLU A 332 1.83 -13.09 9.44
CA GLU A 332 2.14 -14.51 9.65
C GLU A 332 3.26 -14.99 8.73
N THR A 333 3.27 -14.54 7.49
CA THR A 333 4.34 -14.82 6.51
C THR A 333 5.67 -14.24 6.99
N LEU A 334 5.68 -12.99 7.46
CA LEU A 334 6.88 -12.37 8.04
C LEU A 334 7.43 -13.18 9.22
N ASN A 335 6.58 -13.58 10.16
CA ASN A 335 6.99 -14.43 11.30
C ASN A 335 7.58 -15.76 10.86
N ARG A 336 7.04 -16.38 9.81
CA ARG A 336 7.55 -17.64 9.25
C ARG A 336 8.93 -17.43 8.64
N ILE A 337 9.15 -16.34 7.90
CA ILE A 337 10.45 -15.99 7.31
C ILE A 337 11.49 -15.77 8.42
N ILE A 338 11.19 -14.93 9.41
CA ILE A 338 12.08 -14.64 10.54
C ILE A 338 12.45 -15.92 11.27
N LYS A 339 11.45 -16.76 11.61
CA LYS A 339 11.69 -18.03 12.30
C LYS A 339 12.55 -18.99 11.48
N HIS A 340 12.35 -19.03 10.16
CA HIS A 340 13.12 -19.89 9.28
C HIS A 340 14.59 -19.45 9.24
N ARG A 341 14.83 -18.17 8.94
CA ARG A 341 16.18 -17.60 8.85
C ARG A 341 16.93 -17.68 10.19
N SER A 342 16.19 -17.58 11.29
CA SER A 342 16.73 -17.69 12.65
C SER A 342 17.30 -19.06 12.98
N ARG A 343 17.06 -20.09 12.15
CA ARG A 343 17.68 -21.42 12.32
C ARG A 343 19.16 -21.42 12.00
N SER A 344 19.59 -20.52 11.12
CA SER A 344 20.97 -20.47 10.62
C SER A 344 21.75 -19.28 11.18
N THR A 345 21.08 -18.13 11.36
CA THR A 345 21.70 -16.89 11.81
C THR A 345 20.66 -15.99 12.52
N PRO A 346 21.02 -15.16 13.51
CA PRO A 346 20.11 -14.15 14.04
C PRO A 346 19.46 -13.35 12.91
N SER A 347 18.13 -13.26 12.92
CA SER A 347 17.37 -12.63 11.84
C SER A 347 16.86 -11.26 12.25
N LYS A 348 16.99 -10.30 11.34
CA LYS A 348 16.32 -9.00 11.41
C LYS A 348 15.73 -8.66 10.06
N ALA A 349 14.52 -8.13 10.05
CA ALA A 349 13.73 -7.89 8.86
C ALA A 349 13.49 -6.41 8.60
N ILE A 350 13.58 -6.03 7.34
CA ILE A 350 13.15 -4.74 6.83
C ILE A 350 11.92 -5.00 5.96
N VAL A 351 10.83 -4.30 6.24
CA VAL A 351 9.55 -4.47 5.53
C VAL A 351 9.28 -3.20 4.71
N TRP A 352 9.06 -3.32 3.41
CA TRP A 352 8.56 -2.20 2.58
C TRP A 352 7.10 -2.45 2.24
N ALA A 353 6.22 -1.58 2.69
CA ALA A 353 4.79 -1.61 2.37
C ALA A 353 4.21 -0.19 2.47
N HIS A 354 2.96 0.01 2.10
CA HIS A 354 2.32 1.31 2.22
C HIS A 354 2.21 1.81 3.68
N ASN A 355 2.15 3.13 3.90
CA ASN A 355 1.92 3.73 5.23
C ASN A 355 0.65 3.15 5.89
N SER A 356 -0.39 2.85 5.10
CA SER A 356 -1.63 2.21 5.55
C SER A 356 -1.43 0.80 6.09
N HIS A 357 -0.37 0.11 5.66
CA HIS A 357 -0.02 -1.23 6.14
C HIS A 357 0.95 -1.17 7.33
N ILE A 358 1.97 -0.31 7.27
CA ILE A 358 3.06 -0.29 8.25
C ILE A 358 2.78 0.56 9.49
N GLY A 359 1.91 1.57 9.42
CA GLY A 359 1.56 2.38 10.58
C GLY A 359 0.76 1.60 11.61
N ASP A 360 0.67 2.05 12.86
CA ASP A 360 -0.22 1.41 13.84
C ASP A 360 -1.68 1.76 13.55
N ALA A 361 -2.47 0.79 13.05
CA ALA A 361 -3.88 1.01 12.71
C ALA A 361 -4.73 1.54 13.87
N ARG A 362 -4.36 1.25 15.13
CA ARG A 362 -5.07 1.72 16.34
C ARG A 362 -5.00 3.24 16.51
N ALA A 363 -4.08 3.90 15.80
CA ALA A 363 -3.90 5.35 15.77
C ALA A 363 -4.53 6.00 14.53
N THR A 364 -5.41 5.30 13.80
CA THR A 364 -6.01 5.75 12.55
C THR A 364 -7.49 5.41 12.47
N SER A 365 -8.22 5.99 11.50
CA SER A 365 -9.63 5.64 11.26
C SER A 365 -9.83 4.16 10.92
N MET A 366 -8.81 3.45 10.44
CA MET A 366 -8.87 2.00 10.22
C MET A 366 -9.24 1.26 11.50
N GLY A 367 -8.49 1.50 12.59
CA GLY A 367 -8.76 0.90 13.89
C GLY A 367 -9.94 1.53 14.63
N TRP A 368 -10.20 2.83 14.46
CA TRP A 368 -11.27 3.51 15.22
C TRP A 368 -12.68 3.30 14.66
N SER A 369 -12.82 3.14 13.35
CA SER A 369 -14.11 3.23 12.66
C SER A 369 -14.42 2.02 11.78
N ASN A 370 -13.40 1.30 11.32
CA ASN A 370 -13.58 0.22 10.36
C ASN A 370 -13.34 -1.19 10.95
N ASP A 371 -12.94 -1.30 12.24
CA ASP A 371 -12.45 -2.54 12.85
C ASP A 371 -11.33 -3.20 12.01
N GLU A 372 -10.54 -2.38 11.33
CA GLU A 372 -9.43 -2.80 10.47
C GLU A 372 -8.12 -2.83 11.26
N LEU A 373 -7.30 -3.85 11.00
CA LEU A 373 -5.93 -3.98 11.50
C LEU A 373 -4.94 -3.97 10.35
N ASN A 374 -3.66 -3.80 10.67
CA ASN A 374 -2.60 -3.87 9.68
C ASN A 374 -1.33 -4.55 10.22
N ILE A 375 -0.38 -4.85 9.33
CA ILE A 375 0.88 -5.51 9.70
C ILE A 375 1.70 -4.67 10.69
N GLY A 376 1.62 -3.34 10.62
CA GLY A 376 2.25 -2.40 11.55
C GLY A 376 1.80 -2.64 12.99
N GLN A 377 0.49 -2.59 13.23
CA GLN A 377 -0.13 -2.91 14.51
C GLN A 377 0.28 -4.31 14.98
N LEU A 378 0.14 -5.33 14.14
CA LEU A 378 0.45 -6.71 14.51
C LEU A 378 1.93 -6.90 14.90
N CYS A 379 2.84 -6.22 14.21
CA CYS A 379 4.25 -6.21 14.57
C CYS A 379 4.48 -5.53 15.93
N LYS A 380 3.85 -4.37 16.18
CA LYS A 380 3.91 -3.67 17.47
C LYS A 380 3.37 -4.52 18.62
N GLU A 381 2.26 -5.23 18.42
CA GLU A 381 1.67 -6.10 19.43
C GLU A 381 2.55 -7.32 19.75
N ALA A 382 3.20 -7.90 18.75
CA ALA A 382 3.99 -9.11 18.92
C ALA A 382 5.45 -8.87 19.34
N TYR A 383 6.05 -7.76 18.90
CA TYR A 383 7.47 -7.47 19.09
C TYR A 383 7.73 -6.24 19.98
N GLY A 384 6.70 -5.46 20.32
CA GLY A 384 6.84 -4.24 21.12
C GLY A 384 7.86 -3.27 20.51
N ASP A 385 8.79 -2.79 21.33
CA ASP A 385 9.84 -1.84 20.94
C ASP A 385 10.88 -2.45 19.96
N GLN A 386 10.85 -3.76 19.71
CA GLN A 386 11.70 -4.40 18.71
C GLN A 386 11.16 -4.24 17.28
N ALA A 387 9.95 -3.70 17.10
CA ALA A 387 9.37 -3.33 15.82
C ALA A 387 9.19 -1.82 15.72
N LEU A 388 9.85 -1.20 14.74
CA LEU A 388 9.80 0.24 14.51
C LEU A 388 9.28 0.58 13.11
N THR A 389 8.59 1.71 12.98
CA THR A 389 7.94 2.16 11.74
C THR A 389 8.49 3.52 11.30
N ILE A 390 8.81 3.64 10.01
CA ILE A 390 9.32 4.87 9.40
C ILE A 390 8.43 5.19 8.19
N GLY A 391 7.61 6.24 8.24
CA GLY A 391 6.75 6.63 7.11
C GLY A 391 7.41 7.64 6.15
N CYS A 392 7.02 7.64 4.88
CA CYS A 392 7.39 8.71 3.93
C CYS A 392 6.17 9.53 3.53
N LEU A 393 6.24 10.86 3.64
CA LEU A 393 5.14 11.78 3.39
C LEU A 393 5.52 12.86 2.36
N THR A 394 4.53 13.36 1.61
CA THR A 394 4.72 14.43 0.61
C THR A 394 3.54 15.39 0.51
N ASN A 395 3.81 16.65 0.15
CA ASN A 395 2.78 17.65 -0.11
C ASN A 395 2.34 17.70 -1.57
N THR A 396 3.26 17.89 -2.52
CA THR A 396 2.97 18.06 -3.95
C THR A 396 3.97 17.34 -4.84
N GLY A 397 3.81 17.46 -6.16
CA GLY A 397 4.74 16.94 -7.15
C GLY A 397 4.03 16.09 -8.20
N THR A 398 4.68 15.01 -8.61
CA THR A 398 4.10 14.02 -9.53
C THR A 398 4.20 12.61 -8.97
N VAL A 399 3.24 11.77 -9.34
CA VAL A 399 3.16 10.37 -8.93
C VAL A 399 2.84 9.51 -10.16
N ALA A 400 3.45 8.33 -10.26
CA ALA A 400 2.99 7.30 -11.19
C ALA A 400 1.75 6.62 -10.61
N ALA A 401 0.63 6.65 -11.31
CA ALA A 401 -0.59 5.98 -10.88
C ALA A 401 -1.49 5.68 -12.07
N ALA A 402 -2.40 4.71 -11.93
CA ALA A 402 -3.50 4.54 -12.87
C ALA A 402 -4.73 5.35 -12.42
N ARG A 403 -5.65 5.64 -13.35
CA ARG A 403 -6.95 6.24 -12.99
C ARG A 403 -7.97 5.23 -12.50
N LYS A 404 -7.77 3.96 -12.85
CA LYS A 404 -8.70 2.86 -12.67
C LYS A 404 -7.94 1.54 -12.72
N TRP A 405 -8.60 0.45 -12.33
CA TRP A 405 -8.01 -0.87 -12.30
C TRP A 405 -7.67 -1.32 -13.72
N ASP A 406 -6.52 -1.99 -13.87
CA ASP A 406 -6.03 -2.50 -15.15
C ASP A 406 -5.83 -1.39 -16.22
N GLY A 407 -5.77 -0.13 -15.77
CA GLY A 407 -5.49 1.02 -16.63
C GLY A 407 -3.99 1.26 -16.78
N ASP A 408 -3.62 1.90 -17.89
CA ASP A 408 -2.25 2.37 -18.12
C ASP A 408 -1.78 3.32 -17.01
N MET A 409 -0.47 3.27 -16.76
CA MET A 409 0.20 4.18 -15.87
C MET A 409 0.13 5.60 -16.44
N GLN A 410 -0.13 6.57 -15.57
CA GLN A 410 -0.07 7.98 -15.88
C GLN A 410 0.83 8.69 -14.88
N VAL A 411 1.58 9.67 -15.38
CA VAL A 411 2.21 10.68 -14.52
C VAL A 411 1.14 11.69 -14.13
N MET A 412 0.73 11.66 -12.88
CA MET A 412 -0.35 12.49 -12.33
C MET A 412 0.23 13.54 -11.38
N LYS A 413 -0.34 14.75 -11.40
CA LYS A 413 0.03 15.79 -10.43
C LYS A 413 -0.66 15.52 -9.10
N VAL A 414 0.13 15.46 -8.02
CA VAL A 414 -0.40 15.36 -6.66
C VAL A 414 -0.93 16.73 -6.25
N ARG A 415 -2.17 16.77 -5.76
CA ARG A 415 -2.79 18.02 -5.29
C ARG A 415 -2.08 18.50 -4.01
N PRO A 416 -2.08 19.81 -3.71
CA PRO A 416 -1.60 20.30 -2.42
C PRO A 416 -2.33 19.65 -1.23
N GLY A 417 -1.61 19.50 -0.11
CA GLY A 417 -2.14 18.98 1.15
C GLY A 417 -3.44 19.67 1.54
N LEU A 418 -4.42 18.89 2.00
CA LEU A 418 -5.70 19.44 2.43
C LEU A 418 -5.55 20.26 3.72
N PRO A 419 -6.38 21.30 3.93
CA PRO A 419 -6.43 21.99 5.22
C PRO A 419 -6.63 21.00 6.38
N ASN A 420 -5.92 21.23 7.49
CA ASN A 420 -5.92 20.36 8.68
C ASN A 420 -5.35 18.94 8.44
N SER A 421 -4.55 18.76 7.39
CA SER A 421 -3.79 17.53 7.17
C SER A 421 -2.35 17.66 7.67
N TYR A 422 -1.69 16.53 7.94
CA TYR A 422 -0.25 16.52 8.24
C TYR A 422 0.56 17.07 7.06
N GLU A 423 0.16 16.81 5.80
CA GLU A 423 0.88 17.37 4.64
C GLU A 423 0.84 18.90 4.63
N GLN A 424 -0.32 19.51 4.92
CA GLN A 424 -0.43 20.97 4.97
C GLN A 424 0.36 21.55 6.16
N LEU A 425 0.38 20.85 7.29
CA LEU A 425 1.17 21.24 8.47
C LEU A 425 2.68 21.20 8.18
N MET A 426 3.17 20.11 7.57
CA MET A 426 4.58 19.95 7.23
C MET A 426 5.01 20.92 6.12
N HIS A 427 4.17 21.14 5.11
CA HIS A 427 4.40 22.14 4.07
C HIS A 427 4.56 23.56 4.63
N ALA A 428 3.74 23.93 5.63
CA ALA A 428 3.79 25.25 6.26
C ALA A 428 5.13 25.55 6.97
N THR A 429 5.96 24.54 7.24
CA THR A 429 7.31 24.74 7.78
C THR A 429 8.24 25.44 6.77
N ALA A 430 7.93 25.39 5.47
CA ALA A 430 8.78 25.86 4.37
C ALA A 430 10.17 25.18 4.31
N VAL A 431 10.34 24.05 5.02
CA VAL A 431 11.54 23.22 4.93
C VAL A 431 11.28 22.11 3.90
N LYS A 432 12.09 22.09 2.84
CA LYS A 432 11.86 21.23 1.68
C LYS A 432 11.86 19.75 2.04
N ASN A 433 12.94 19.26 2.66
CA ASN A 433 13.05 17.87 3.06
C ASN A 433 13.59 17.80 4.48
N PHE A 434 13.01 16.95 5.32
CA PHE A 434 13.47 16.76 6.68
C PHE A 434 13.03 15.40 7.23
N VAL A 435 13.58 15.05 8.38
CA VAL A 435 13.25 13.84 9.12
C VAL A 435 12.89 14.21 10.56
N LEU A 436 12.06 13.37 11.18
CA LEU A 436 11.66 13.50 12.59
C LEU A 436 11.59 12.12 13.25
N ASP A 437 12.04 12.06 14.50
CA ASP A 437 11.96 10.88 15.38
C ASP A 437 10.80 11.12 16.34
N LEU A 438 9.73 10.36 16.21
CA LEU A 438 8.50 10.52 16.98
C LEU A 438 8.52 9.69 18.28
N ARG A 439 9.57 8.88 18.50
CA ARG A 439 9.69 8.06 19.70
C ARG A 439 9.78 8.93 20.95
N VAL A 440 9.16 8.46 22.03
CA VAL A 440 9.17 9.13 23.33
C VAL A 440 10.60 9.35 23.81
N GLY A 441 10.94 10.58 24.20
CA GLY A 441 12.28 10.95 24.67
C GLY A 441 13.29 11.29 23.57
N HIS A 442 12.94 11.10 22.28
CA HIS A 442 13.80 11.42 21.15
C HIS A 442 13.42 12.71 20.42
N CYS A 443 12.23 13.24 20.68
CA CYS A 443 11.76 14.55 20.21
C CYS A 443 11.26 15.40 21.38
N ASN A 444 11.20 16.71 21.16
CA ASN A 444 10.67 17.66 22.11
C ASN A 444 9.22 17.31 22.49
N GLU A 445 8.94 17.24 23.80
CA GLU A 445 7.63 16.82 24.34
C GLU A 445 6.48 17.76 23.95
N GLU A 446 6.76 19.06 23.83
CA GLU A 446 5.76 20.05 23.41
C GLU A 446 5.39 19.84 21.94
N LEU A 447 6.39 19.56 21.08
CA LEU A 447 6.16 19.21 19.68
C LEU A 447 5.36 17.90 19.57
N ILE A 448 5.75 16.84 20.29
CA ILE A 448 5.00 15.57 20.29
C ILE A 448 3.55 15.83 20.67
N LYS A 449 3.30 16.54 21.79
CA LYS A 449 1.94 16.89 22.24
C LYS A 449 1.15 17.67 21.18
N ALA A 450 1.79 18.58 20.46
CA ALA A 450 1.16 19.34 19.38
C ALA A 450 0.85 18.48 18.14
N LEU A 451 1.63 17.43 17.89
CA LEU A 451 1.42 16.45 16.83
C LEU A 451 0.42 15.35 17.21
N MET A 452 0.04 15.21 18.49
CA MET A 452 -0.99 14.25 18.92
C MET A 452 -2.41 14.64 18.49
N GLU A 453 -2.60 15.83 17.91
CA GLU A 453 -3.92 16.21 17.41
C GLU A 453 -4.30 15.37 16.20
N LYS A 454 -5.49 14.74 16.25
CA LYS A 454 -6.06 13.97 15.14
C LYS A 454 -6.16 14.85 13.89
N ARG A 455 -5.49 14.45 12.80
CA ARG A 455 -5.45 15.16 11.51
C ARG A 455 -5.65 14.22 10.35
N LEU A 456 -5.95 14.78 9.19
CA LEU A 456 -5.96 14.03 7.94
C LEU A 456 -4.52 13.65 7.54
N GLU A 457 -4.36 12.46 6.98
CA GLU A 457 -3.14 11.96 6.35
C GLU A 457 -3.48 11.36 4.99
N ARG A 458 -2.61 11.58 4.01
CA ARG A 458 -2.77 11.15 2.63
C ARG A 458 -2.23 9.73 2.42
N PHE A 459 -2.99 8.95 1.66
CA PHE A 459 -2.65 7.61 1.21
C PHE A 459 -3.01 7.48 -0.28
N VAL A 460 -2.04 7.37 -1.18
CA VAL A 460 -2.27 7.24 -2.65
C VAL A 460 -1.73 5.93 -3.19
N GLY A 461 -2.63 5.04 -3.60
CA GLY A 461 -2.24 3.68 -3.94
C GLY A 461 -1.72 3.57 -5.36
N VAL A 462 -1.96 2.42 -5.95
CA VAL A 462 -1.68 2.17 -7.36
C VAL A 462 -2.68 2.91 -8.26
N ILE A 463 -3.80 3.35 -7.69
CA ILE A 463 -4.80 4.21 -8.32
C ILE A 463 -4.81 5.56 -7.63
N TYR A 464 -4.86 6.64 -8.41
CA TYR A 464 -5.02 8.00 -7.91
C TYR A 464 -6.23 8.70 -8.53
N ALA A 465 -7.15 9.13 -7.67
CA ALA A 465 -8.41 9.80 -8.00
C ALA A 465 -8.41 11.25 -7.47
N PRO A 466 -7.74 12.20 -8.16
CA PRO A 466 -7.61 13.58 -7.69
C PRO A 466 -8.95 14.33 -7.61
N GLY A 467 -9.97 13.89 -8.37
CA GLY A 467 -11.30 14.49 -8.35
C GLY A 467 -12.07 14.27 -7.03
N THR A 468 -11.77 13.18 -6.33
CA THR A 468 -12.41 12.74 -5.08
C THR A 468 -11.37 12.48 -3.99
N GLU A 469 -10.24 13.20 -4.03
CA GLU A 469 -9.05 12.88 -3.23
C GLU A 469 -9.33 12.79 -1.73
N ARG A 470 -10.12 13.71 -1.16
CA ARG A 470 -10.49 13.65 0.26
C ARG A 470 -11.22 12.35 0.63
N GLN A 471 -12.09 11.87 -0.25
CA GLN A 471 -12.85 10.65 -0.02
C GLN A 471 -12.03 9.41 -0.31
N SER A 472 -11.13 9.44 -1.30
CA SER A 472 -10.45 8.25 -1.83
C SER A 472 -9.04 8.03 -1.30
N HIS A 473 -8.41 9.05 -0.72
CA HIS A 473 -6.97 9.07 -0.42
C HIS A 473 -6.63 9.76 0.90
N TYR A 474 -7.61 10.01 1.76
CA TYR A 474 -7.37 10.66 3.04
C TYR A 474 -8.10 9.94 4.16
N SER A 475 -7.37 9.71 5.24
CA SER A 475 -7.88 9.12 6.48
C SER A 475 -7.38 9.93 7.66
N HIS A 476 -8.10 9.92 8.78
CA HIS A 476 -7.57 10.55 9.99
C HIS A 476 -6.54 9.65 10.69
N ALA A 477 -5.51 10.28 11.25
CA ALA A 477 -4.46 9.65 12.02
C ALA A 477 -3.96 10.53 13.18
N VAL A 478 -3.35 9.90 14.18
CA VAL A 478 -2.49 10.53 15.19
C VAL A 478 -1.04 10.11 14.88
N LEU A 479 -0.28 11.02 14.26
CA LEU A 479 1.01 10.69 13.64
C LEU A 479 2.03 10.10 14.62
N PRO A 480 2.24 10.65 15.85
CA PRO A 480 3.19 10.08 16.80
C PRO A 480 2.78 8.73 17.39
N GLU A 481 1.50 8.36 17.32
CA GLU A 481 1.02 7.03 17.74
C GLU A 481 1.06 6.03 16.59
N GLN A 482 0.94 6.51 15.35
CA GLN A 482 0.97 5.68 14.15
C GLN A 482 2.40 5.31 13.74
N LEU A 483 3.36 6.24 13.84
CA LEU A 483 4.72 6.11 13.34
C LEU A 483 5.78 6.42 14.40
N ASP A 484 6.89 5.67 14.41
CA ASP A 484 8.05 5.98 15.27
C ASP A 484 8.95 7.06 14.66
N GLY A 485 8.92 7.24 13.34
CA GLY A 485 9.63 8.32 12.66
C GLY A 485 9.08 8.53 11.26
N PHE A 486 9.45 9.64 10.63
CA PHE A 486 9.07 9.87 9.24
C PHE A 486 10.08 10.71 8.47
N ILE A 487 9.95 10.62 7.14
CA ILE A 487 10.71 11.36 6.14
C ILE A 487 9.74 12.23 5.37
N TRP A 488 10.02 13.53 5.31
CA TRP A 488 9.25 14.50 4.57
C TRP A 488 9.96 14.93 3.30
N PHE A 489 9.20 14.97 2.20
CA PHE A 489 9.60 15.62 0.95
C PHE A 489 8.48 16.56 0.51
N ASP A 490 8.73 17.87 0.46
CA ASP A 490 7.70 18.86 0.14
C ASP A 490 7.21 18.76 -1.32
N GLU A 491 8.13 18.39 -2.22
CA GLU A 491 7.87 18.15 -3.63
C GLU A 491 8.56 16.86 -4.08
N THR A 492 7.82 15.98 -4.74
CA THR A 492 8.30 14.67 -5.20
C THR A 492 8.08 14.43 -6.69
N LYS A 493 8.76 13.41 -7.23
CA LYS A 493 8.63 12.98 -8.63
C LYS A 493 8.10 11.55 -8.73
N HIS A 494 7.43 11.27 -9.85
CA HIS A 494 7.02 9.92 -10.18
C HIS A 494 8.25 9.01 -10.35
N VAL A 495 8.08 7.72 -10.02
CA VAL A 495 9.11 6.70 -10.28
C VAL A 495 9.46 6.59 -11.76
N GLY A 496 10.70 6.19 -12.05
CA GLY A 496 11.13 5.84 -13.41
C GLY A 496 10.55 4.49 -13.86
N ALA A 497 9.26 4.44 -14.18
CA ALA A 497 8.59 3.21 -14.61
C ALA A 497 9.22 2.63 -15.89
N LEU A 498 9.51 1.33 -15.87
CA LEU A 498 10.05 0.61 -17.05
C LEU A 498 8.94 0.23 -18.03
N GLU A 499 7.71 0.06 -17.54
CA GLU A 499 6.52 -0.22 -18.33
C GLU A 499 5.47 0.85 -18.07
N VAL A 500 5.06 1.56 -19.14
CA VAL A 500 4.03 2.61 -19.05
C VAL A 500 2.66 2.09 -19.49
N HIS A 501 2.64 1.12 -20.41
CA HIS A 501 1.43 0.45 -20.89
C HIS A 501 1.22 -0.87 -20.17
N GLN A 502 -0.03 -1.15 -19.76
CA GLN A 502 -0.38 -2.49 -19.29
C GLN A 502 -0.40 -3.45 -20.49
N PRO A 503 0.32 -4.59 -20.46
CA PRO A 503 0.38 -5.49 -21.60
C PRO A 503 -0.99 -6.09 -21.91
N HIS A 504 -1.48 -5.87 -23.13
CA HIS A 504 -2.74 -6.46 -23.60
C HIS A 504 -2.57 -7.95 -24.01
N THR A 505 -1.34 -8.45 -24.17
CA THR A 505 -0.94 -9.87 -24.42
C THR A 505 0.59 -10.03 -24.26
N THR A 506 1.09 -11.28 -24.26
CA THR A 506 2.50 -11.66 -24.00
C THR A 506 3.49 -11.03 -24.97
N VAL A 507 4.59 -10.47 -24.42
CA VAL A 507 5.63 -9.73 -25.15
C VAL A 507 6.87 -10.62 -25.34
N GLU A 508 7.39 -10.64 -26.57
CA GLU A 508 8.61 -11.36 -26.98
C GLU A 508 9.90 -10.72 -26.41
N PHE A 509 10.96 -11.52 -26.34
CA PHE A 509 12.15 -11.36 -25.49
C PHE A 509 13.28 -10.59 -26.20
N ASP A 510 14.06 -9.78 -25.46
CA ASP A 510 15.53 -9.72 -25.55
C ASP A 510 16.21 -9.00 -24.33
N GLU A 511 17.38 -9.55 -23.93
CA GLU A 511 18.54 -9.07 -23.14
C GLU A 511 18.49 -8.25 -21.81
N THR A 512 17.39 -8.06 -21.05
CA THR A 512 17.44 -7.21 -19.80
C THR A 512 16.77 -7.73 -18.51
N TRP A 513 16.96 -9.00 -18.15
CA TRP A 513 16.42 -9.64 -16.92
C TRP A 513 16.88 -8.94 -15.59
N PRO A 514 16.01 -8.65 -14.57
CA PRO A 514 14.66 -9.19 -14.42
C PRO A 514 13.51 -8.44 -15.11
N PHE A 515 13.77 -7.27 -15.68
CA PHE A 515 12.70 -6.36 -16.07
C PHE A 515 12.65 -5.99 -17.54
N GLY A 516 13.46 -6.61 -18.39
CA GLY A 516 13.21 -6.79 -19.82
C GLY A 516 12.57 -5.59 -20.52
N LEU A 517 13.32 -4.51 -20.76
CA LEU A 517 12.91 -3.38 -21.62
C LEU A 517 12.58 -3.87 -23.04
#